data_AF-A0A3M3UZY5-F1
#
_entry.id   AF-A0A3M3UZY5-F1
#
_cell.length_a   1.000
_cell.length_b   1.000
_cell.length_c   1.000
_cell.angle_alpha   90.00
_cell.angle_beta   90.00
_cell.angle_gamma   90.00
#
_symmetry.space_group_name_H-M   'P 1'
#
loop_
_entity.id
_entity.type
_entity.pdbx_description
1 polymer ?
#
loop_
_entity_poly.entity_id
_entity_poly.type
_entity_poly.pdbx_seq_one_letter_code
_entity_poly.pdbx_strand_id
1 'polypeptide(L)' 'MQGAGLKASVDAFQRSLIVDCLERHQGRWAEVARDLAVDRANLNRLAKRLGIR' A
#
# COMPACT_ATOMS: atom_id res chain seq x y z
N MET A 1 -9.68 20.23 -16.01
CA MET A 1 -9.11 19.52 -14.83
C MET A 1 -8.61 18.18 -15.33
N GLN A 2 -7.33 18.08 -15.71
CA GLN A 2 -6.78 16.79 -16.15
C GLN A 2 -6.58 15.94 -14.88
N GLY A 3 -7.31 14.82 -14.78
CA GLY A 3 -7.16 13.89 -13.66
C GLY A 3 -5.72 13.40 -13.56
N ALA A 4 -5.31 13.04 -12.34
CA ALA A 4 -4.03 12.38 -12.12
C ALA A 4 -3.88 11.19 -13.08
N GLY A 5 -2.82 11.17 -13.90
CA GLY A 5 -2.59 10.09 -14.87
C GLY A 5 -2.63 8.71 -14.22
N LEU A 6 -2.85 7.64 -15.02
CA LEU A 6 -3.09 6.27 -14.53
C LEU A 6 -2.14 5.86 -13.40
N LYS A 7 -0.84 6.13 -13.55
CA LYS A 7 0.17 5.84 -12.53
C LYS A 7 -0.16 6.48 -11.17
N ALA A 8 -0.47 7.76 -11.15
CA ALA A 8 -0.75 8.50 -9.92
C ALA A 8 -2.08 8.05 -9.29
N SER A 9 -3.09 7.72 -10.11
CA SER A 9 -4.35 7.16 -9.63
C SER A 9 -4.16 5.78 -8.99
N VAL A 10 -3.37 4.90 -9.61
CA VAL A 10 -3.02 3.58 -9.05
C VAL A 10 -2.21 3.72 -7.77
N ASP A 11 -1.23 4.63 -7.72
CA ASP A 11 -0.42 4.88 -6.53
C ASP A 11 -1.28 5.38 -5.35
N ALA A 12 -2.26 6.26 -5.61
CA ALA A 12 -3.19 6.72 -4.58
C ALA A 12 -4.07 5.58 -4.04
N PHE A 13 -4.60 4.73 -4.93
CA PHE A 13 -5.40 3.57 -4.54
C PHE A 13 -4.57 2.58 -3.71
N GLN A 14 -3.37 2.23 -4.18
CA GLN A 14 -2.46 1.34 -3.45
C GLN A 14 -2.12 1.89 -2.07
N ARG A 15 -1.89 3.21 -1.95
CA ARG A 15 -1.60 3.85 -0.67
C ARG A 15 -2.77 3.70 0.31
N SER A 16 -3.99 4.00 -0.14
CA SER A 16 -5.19 3.85 0.70
C SER A 16 -5.33 2.41 1.17
N LEU A 17 -5.27 1.45 0.25
CA LEU A 17 -5.44 0.03 0.56
C LEU A 17 -4.42 -0.48 1.60
N ILE A 18 -3.15 -0.07 1.47
CA ILE A 18 -2.10 -0.46 2.40
C ILE A 18 -2.32 0.16 3.78
N VAL A 19 -2.70 1.45 3.85
CA VAL A 19 -2.98 2.13 5.12
C VAL A 19 -4.17 1.49 5.84
N ASP A 20 -5.27 1.25 5.14
CA ASP A 20 -6.46 0.62 5.72
C ASP A 20 -6.14 -0.78 6.27
N CYS A 21 -5.33 -1.55 5.54
CA CYS A 21 -4.90 -2.88 5.96
C CYS A 21 -3.95 -2.81 7.17
N LEU A 22 -3.04 -1.84 7.22
CA LEU A 22 -2.20 -1.60 8.40
C LEU A 22 -3.05 -1.27 9.63
N GLU A 23 -4.08 -0.44 9.50
CA GLU A 23 -4.98 -0.12 10.60
C GLU A 23 -5.73 -1.37 11.10
N ARG A 24 -6.30 -2.17 10.19
CA ARG A 24 -6.97 -3.45 10.54
C ARG A 24 -6.06 -4.43 11.27
N HIS A 25 -4.79 -4.51 10.86
CA HIS A 25 -3.81 -5.42 11.41
C HIS A 25 -2.90 -4.79 12.47
N GLN A 26 -3.25 -3.62 13.02
CA GLN A 26 -2.49 -2.94 14.09
C GLN A 26 -1.01 -2.73 13.76
N GLY A 27 -0.71 -2.35 12.51
CA GLY A 27 0.64 -2.12 12.01
C GLY A 27 1.47 -3.39 11.74
N ARG A 28 0.88 -4.59 11.84
CA ARG A 28 1.58 -5.87 11.64
C ARG A 28 1.78 -6.15 10.15
N TRP A 29 2.89 -5.66 9.60
CA TRP A 29 3.28 -5.83 8.19
C TRP A 29 3.23 -7.26 7.65
N ALA A 30 3.55 -8.26 8.48
CA ALA A 30 3.48 -9.66 8.07
C ALA A 30 2.03 -10.14 7.84
N GLU A 31 1.07 -9.62 8.59
CA GLU A 31 -0.35 -9.91 8.38
C GLU A 31 -0.90 -9.13 7.20
N VAL A 32 -0.52 -7.85 7.04
CA VAL A 32 -0.87 -7.05 5.87
C VAL A 32 -0.42 -7.72 4.57
N ALA A 33 0.81 -8.24 4.53
CA ALA A 33 1.34 -8.96 3.37
C ALA A 33 0.50 -10.21 3.05
N ARG A 34 0.04 -10.95 4.08
CA ARG A 34 -0.85 -12.11 3.90
C ARG A 34 -2.24 -11.71 3.44
N ASP A 35 -2.84 -10.67 4.04
CA ASP A 35 -4.18 -10.16 3.69
C ASP A 35 -4.21 -9.67 2.23
N LEU A 36 -3.18 -8.95 1.81
CA LEU A 36 -3.04 -8.45 0.45
C LEU A 36 -2.47 -9.47 -0.54
N ALA A 37 -2.20 -10.72 -0.10
CA ALA A 37 -1.62 -11.78 -0.91
C ALA A 37 -0.32 -11.38 -1.66
N VAL A 38 0.55 -10.63 -1.00
CA VAL A 38 1.84 -10.18 -1.55
C VAL A 38 3.00 -10.63 -0.68
N ASP A 39 4.18 -10.75 -1.29
CA ASP A 39 5.41 -10.92 -0.52
C ASP A 39 5.71 -9.68 0.34
N ARG A 40 6.20 -9.91 1.56
CA ARG A 40 6.51 -8.86 2.53
C ARG A 40 7.62 -7.92 2.04
N ALA A 41 8.64 -8.40 1.35
CA ALA A 41 9.71 -7.55 0.83
C ALA A 41 9.20 -6.65 -0.30
N ASN A 42 8.32 -7.15 -1.16
CA ASN A 42 7.62 -6.35 -2.15
C ASN A 42 6.72 -5.28 -1.51
N LEU A 43 5.95 -5.65 -0.50
CA LEU A 43 5.10 -4.71 0.24
C LEU A 43 5.93 -3.58 0.87
N ASN A 44 7.05 -3.90 1.52
CA ASN A 44 7.95 -2.89 2.10
C ASN A 44 8.53 -1.93 1.04
N ARG A 45 8.97 -2.46 -0.11
CA ARG A 45 9.46 -1.64 -1.23
C ARG A 45 8.35 -0.72 -1.77
N LEU A 46 7.14 -1.26 -1.91
CA LEU A 46 5.97 -0.52 -2.36
C LEU A 46 5.59 0.59 -1.38
N ALA A 47 5.49 0.28 -0.09
CA ALA A 47 5.20 1.25 0.97
C ALA A 47 6.20 2.41 0.97
N LYS A 48 7.51 2.11 0.87
CA LYS A 48 8.56 3.13 0.76
C LYS A 48 8.40 4.01 -0.48
N ARG A 49 8.08 3.42 -1.64
CA ARG A 49 7.84 4.13 -2.90
C ARG A 49 6.61 5.05 -2.81
N LEU A 50 5.60 4.64 -2.06
CA LEU A 50 4.36 5.39 -1.84
C LEU A 50 4.43 6.38 -0.65
N GLY A 51 5.59 6.49 0.00
CA GLY A 51 5.79 7.41 1.13
C GLY A 51 5.07 6.99 2.42
N ILE A 52 4.77 5.72 2.59
CA ILE A 52 4.22 5.14 3.83
C ILE A 52 5.40 4.78 4.74
N ARG A 53 5.33 5.19 6.02
CA ARG A 53 6.36 4.94 7.04
C ARG A 53 5.89 3.92 8.06
#